data_AF-A0A9D0P2F6-F1
#
_entry.id   AF-A0A9D0P2F6-F1
#
_cell.length_a   1.000
_cell.length_b   1.000
_cell.length_c   1.000
_cell.angle_alpha   90.00
_cell.angle_beta   90.00
_cell.angle_gamma   90.00
#
_symmetry.space_group_name_H-M   'P 1'
#
loop_
_entity.id
_entity.type
_entity.pdbx_description
1 polymer ?
#
loop_
_entity_poly.entity_id
_entity_poly.type
_entity_poly.pdbx_seq_one_letter_code
_entity_poly.pdbx_strand_id
1 'polypeptide(L)' 'MNAVTQPTFSDYKVADMSLADWGRKEILIAETEMPGLMALRQK' A
#
# COMPACT_ATOMS: atom_id res chain seq x y z
N MET A 1 3.87 -28.85 -0.52
CA MET A 1 2.88 -28.17 0.35
C MET A 1 3.35 -26.73 0.52
N ASN A 2 2.65 -25.76 -0.08
CA ASN A 2 3.04 -24.34 0.03
C ASN A 2 2.25 -23.72 1.19
N ALA A 3 2.95 -23.26 2.21
CA ALA A 3 2.34 -22.61 3.36
C ALA A 3 1.77 -21.25 2.94
N VAL A 4 0.46 -21.08 3.02
CA VAL A 4 -0.19 -19.77 2.91
C VAL A 4 0.04 -19.06 4.24
N THR A 5 0.97 -18.10 4.26
CA THR A 5 1.22 -17.25 5.43
C THR A 5 0.05 -16.30 5.60
N GLN A 6 -0.69 -16.43 6.72
CA GLN A 6 -1.77 -15.50 7.04
C GLN A 6 -1.19 -14.14 7.46
N PRO A 7 -1.73 -13.02 6.98
CA PRO A 7 -1.29 -11.69 7.40
C PRO A 7 -1.58 -11.50 8.89
N THR A 8 -0.59 -11.02 9.64
CA THR A 8 -0.64 -10.87 11.11
C THR A 8 -1.48 -9.68 11.58
N PHE A 9 -2.00 -8.86 10.66
CA PHE A 9 -2.78 -7.66 10.96
C PHE A 9 -4.16 -7.74 10.29
N SER A 10 -5.22 -7.59 11.09
CA SER A 10 -6.62 -7.70 10.64
C SER A 10 -7.53 -6.59 11.18
N ASP A 11 -6.97 -5.56 11.82
CA ASP A 11 -7.73 -4.44 12.37
C ASP A 11 -7.96 -3.35 11.30
N TYR A 12 -8.87 -3.65 10.38
CA TYR A 12 -9.30 -2.71 9.34
C TYR A 12 -10.72 -3.05 8.88
N LYS A 13 -11.41 -2.06 8.30
CA LYS A 13 -12.69 -2.27 7.63
C LYS A 13 -12.66 -1.56 6.28
N VAL A 14 -12.37 -2.33 5.23
CA VAL A 14 -12.29 -1.85 3.84
C VAL A 14 -13.31 -2.59 2.98
N ALA A 15 -13.64 -2.02 1.84
CA ALA A 15 -14.61 -2.63 0.92
C ALA A 15 -14.08 -3.93 0.29
N ASP A 16 -12.82 -3.94 -0.17
CA ASP A 16 -12.19 -5.10 -0.81
C ASP A 16 -10.66 -5.06 -0.62
N MET A 17 -10.09 -6.11 -0.03
CA MET A 17 -8.64 -6.22 0.18
C MET A 17 -7.90 -6.70 -1.07
N SER A 18 -8.59 -7.31 -2.05
CA SER A 18 -7.97 -7.79 -3.30
C SER A 18 -7.41 -6.66 -4.16
N LEU A 19 -7.88 -5.42 -3.95
CA LEU A 19 -7.44 -4.22 -4.67
C LEU A 19 -6.13 -3.62 -4.13
N ALA A 20 -5.55 -4.18 -3.07
CA ALA A 20 -4.35 -3.63 -2.43
C ALA A 20 -3.16 -3.50 -3.39
N ASP A 21 -2.94 -4.49 -4.24
CA ASP A 21 -1.83 -4.49 -5.20
C ASP A 21 -1.97 -3.38 -6.25
N TRP A 22 -3.19 -3.16 -6.75
CA TRP A 22 -3.46 -2.09 -7.69
C TRP A 22 -3.35 -0.72 -7.00
N GLY A 23 -3.95 -0.56 -5.82
CA GLY A 23 -3.85 0.69 -5.05
C GLY A 23 -2.40 1.08 -4.74
N ARG A 24 -1.53 0.10 -4.46
CA ARG A 24 -0.09 0.34 -4.27
C ARG A 24 0.59 0.88 -5.53
N LYS A 25 0.23 0.39 -6.72
CA LYS A 25 0.78 0.88 -7.99
C LYS A 25 0.37 2.34 -8.24
N GLU A 26 -0.89 2.67 -8.00
CA GLU A 26 -1.39 4.05 -8.15
C GLU A 26 -0.70 5.00 -7.16
N ILE A 27 -0.50 4.57 -5.90
CA ILE A 27 0.23 5.37 -4.91
C ILE A 27 1.65 5.66 -5.41
N LEU A 28 2.37 4.68 -5.96
CA LEU A 28 3.72 4.89 -6.48
C LEU A 28 3.77 5.91 -7.63
N ILE A 29 2.78 5.88 -8.53
CA ILE A 29 2.66 6.88 -9.59
C ILE A 29 2.37 8.26 -8.99
N ALA A 30 1.46 8.34 -8.03
CA ALA A 30 1.12 9.60 -7.38
C ALA A 30 2.32 10.20 -6.62
N GLU A 31 3.18 9.38 -6.01
CA GLU A 31 4.38 9.85 -5.31
C GLU A 31 5.35 10.62 -6.24
N THR A 32 5.45 10.27 -7.53
CA THR A 32 6.31 11.00 -8.49
C THR A 32 5.80 12.42 -8.76
N GLU A 33 4.50 12.64 -8.64
CA GLU A 33 3.84 13.94 -8.83
C GLU A 33 3.74 14.75 -7.53
N MET A 34 4.20 14.21 -6.40
CA MET A 34 4.11 14.84 -5.07
C MET A 34 5.49 15.09 -4.44
N PRO A 35 6.37 15.89 -5.09
CA PRO A 35 7.75 16.08 -4.63
C PRO A 35 7.86 16.69 -3.23
N GLY A 36 6.94 17.59 -2.86
CA GLY A 36 6.91 18.19 -1.52
C GLY A 36 6.65 17.17 -0.41
N LEU A 37 5.69 16.27 -0.60
CA LEU A 37 5.39 15.21 0.37
C LEU A 37 6.55 14.22 0.48
N MET A 38 7.17 13.86 -0.65
CA MET A 38 8.32 12.96 -0.66
C MET A 38 9.54 13.58 0.02
N ALA A 39 9.77 14.88 -0.16
CA ALA A 39 10.84 15.58 0.54
C ALA A 39 10.65 15.61 2.07
N LEU A 40 9.41 15.68 2.57
CA LEU A 40 9.12 15.57 4.00
C LEU A 40 9.38 14.15 4.53
N ARG A 41 9.08 13.13 3.74
CA ARG A 41 9.29 11.71 4.11
C ARG A 41 10.76 11.30 4.15
N GLN A 42 11.62 11.96 3.38
CA GLN A 42 13.07 11.69 3.34
C GLN A 42 13.83 12.24 4.55
N LYS A 43 13.22 13.12 5.34
CA LYS A 43 13.80 13.70 6.56
C LYS A 43 13.49 12.83 7.77
#